data_AF-A0A916D3S8-F1
#
_entry.id   AF-A0A916D3S8-F1
#
_cell.length_a   1.000
_cell.length_b   1.000
_cell.length_c   1.000
_cell.angle_alpha   90.00
_cell.angle_beta   90.00
_cell.angle_gamma   90.00
#
_symmetry.space_group_name_H-M   'P 1'
#
loop_
_entity.id
_entity.type
_entity.pdbx_description
1 polymer ?
#
loop_
_entity_poly.entity_id
_entity_poly.type
_entity_poly.pdbx_seq_one_letter_code
_entity_poly.pdbx_strand_id
1 'polypeptide(L)'
;MIVIVTGYLLLWLPAIFWPDYYLDSPFGLIAAMPYLSIYLFHAAGIPGLLQNNGACGWGWCSPTLFGWVLMISFWLLLAWILARLITGLIAKSRSWSR
;
A
#
# COMPACT_ATOMS: atom_id res chain seq x y z
N MET A 1 -11.78 -3.73 -11.10
CA MET A 1 -10.97 -4.09 -9.91
C MET A 1 -9.97 -5.20 -10.21
N ILE A 2 -10.41 -6.37 -10.70
CA ILE A 2 -9.52 -7.53 -10.94
C ILE A 2 -8.30 -7.18 -11.80
N VAL A 3 -8.48 -6.50 -12.94
CA VAL A 3 -7.34 -6.12 -13.83
C VAL A 3 -6.30 -5.25 -13.13
N ILE A 4 -6.73 -4.33 -12.25
CA ILE A 4 -5.82 -3.46 -11.48
C ILE A 4 -5.08 -4.28 -10.42
N VAL A 5 -5.79 -5.16 -9.72
CA VAL A 5 -5.20 -6.06 -8.72
C VAL A 5 -4.19 -7.02 -9.37
N THR A 6 -4.55 -7.62 -10.50
CA THR A 6 -3.66 -8.51 -11.25
C THR A 6 -2.44 -7.77 -11.78
N GLY A 7 -2.62 -6.57 -12.33
CA GLY A 7 -1.51 -5.73 -12.76
C GLY A 7 -0.56 -5.36 -11.61
N TYR A 8 -1.12 -5.05 -10.44
CA TYR A 8 -0.34 -4.75 -9.24
C TYR A 8 0.44 -5.97 -8.74
N LEU A 9 -0.19 -7.15 -8.71
CA LEU A 9 0.49 -8.41 -8.35
C LEU A 9 1.61 -8.76 -9.33
N LEU A 10 1.41 -8.51 -10.63
CA LEU A 10 2.44 -8.71 -11.65
C LEU A 10 3.61 -7.73 -11.51
N LEU A 11 3.33 -6.50 -11.05
CA LEU A 11 4.37 -5.50 -10.77
C LEU A 11 5.23 -5.88 -9.56
N TRP A 12 4.68 -6.62 -8.61
CA TRP A 12 5.38 -7.08 -7.40
C TRP A 12 6.17 -8.38 -7.60
N LEU A 13 5.92 -9.10 -8.69
CA LEU A 13 6.57 -10.37 -9.02
C LEU A 13 8.12 -10.29 -8.99
N PRO A 14 8.77 -9.22 -9.51
CA PRO A 14 10.22 -9.06 -9.44
C PRO A 14 10.76 -8.82 -8.01
N ALA A 15 9.95 -8.23 -7.13
CA ALA A 15 10.36 -7.94 -5.75
C ALA A 15 10.54 -9.22 -4.91
N ILE A 16 9.96 -10.36 -5.33
CA ILE A 16 10.14 -11.66 -4.70
C ILE A 16 11.56 -12.21 -4.97
N PHE A 17 12.13 -11.90 -6.13
CA PHE A 17 13.41 -12.45 -6.58
C PHE A 17 14.60 -11.51 -6.30
N TRP A 18 14.37 -10.19 -6.30
CA TRP A 18 15.40 -9.18 -6.02
C TRP A 18 14.88 -8.07 -5.10
N PRO A 19 14.59 -8.38 -3.82
CA PRO A 19 14.00 -7.42 -2.89
C PRO A 19 14.87 -6.17 -2.73
N ASP A 20 16.18 -6.34 -2.53
CA ASP A 20 17.08 -5.22 -2.22
C ASP A 20 17.28 -4.26 -3.41
N TYR A 21 17.35 -4.77 -4.64
CA TYR A 21 17.58 -3.96 -5.84
C TYR A 21 16.31 -3.35 -6.44
N TYR A 22 15.17 -4.01 -6.28
CA TYR A 22 13.92 -3.55 -6.89
C TYR A 22 13.27 -2.43 -6.08
N LEU A 23 13.42 -2.46 -4.74
CA LEU A 23 12.94 -1.42 -3.82
C LEU A 23 13.65 -0.07 -4.01
N ASP A 24 14.87 -0.07 -4.55
CA ASP A 24 15.65 1.14 -4.86
C ASP A 24 15.25 1.81 -6.20
N SER A 25 14.35 1.19 -6.97
CA SER A 25 13.85 1.76 -8.22
C SER A 25 12.65 2.70 -7.99
N PRO A 26 12.37 3.68 -8.86
CA PRO A 26 11.17 4.53 -8.74
C PRO A 26 9.86 3.70 -8.77
N PHE A 27 9.87 2.53 -9.41
CA PHE A 27 8.77 1.57 -9.38
C PHE A 27 8.67 0.85 -8.04
N GLY A 28 9.81 0.51 -7.45
CA GLY A 28 9.93 0.06 -6.06
C GLY A 28 9.33 1.06 -5.08
N LEU A 29 9.48 2.36 -5.33
CA LEU A 29 8.91 3.42 -4.49
C LEU A 29 7.38 3.49 -4.54
N ILE A 30 6.79 3.30 -5.73
CA ILE A 30 5.32 3.24 -5.90
C ILE A 30 4.77 1.94 -5.33
N ALA A 31 5.47 0.82 -5.51
CA ALA A 31 5.14 -0.45 -4.90
C ALA A 31 5.33 -0.41 -3.38
N ALA A 32 6.31 0.33 -2.87
CA ALA A 32 6.61 0.46 -1.45
C ALA A 32 5.67 1.43 -0.72
N MET A 33 4.84 2.23 -1.42
CA MET A 33 3.89 3.14 -0.78
C MET A 33 3.03 2.48 0.32
N PRO A 34 2.43 1.29 0.11
CA PRO A 34 1.73 0.59 1.17
C PRO A 34 2.65 0.15 2.30
N TYR A 35 3.84 -0.31 1.96
CA TYR A 35 4.84 -0.74 2.93
C TYR A 35 5.30 0.42 3.83
N LEU A 36 5.59 1.58 3.25
CA LEU A 36 5.94 2.83 3.92
C LEU A 36 4.83 3.32 4.87
N SER A 37 3.56 3.10 4.52
CA SER A 37 2.44 3.47 5.40
C SER A 37 2.52 2.74 6.76
N ILE A 38 3.04 1.52 6.80
CA ILE A 38 3.25 0.78 8.06
C ILE A 38 4.35 1.42 8.91
N TYR A 39 5.43 1.93 8.31
CA TYR A 39 6.46 2.66 9.04
C TYR A 39 5.92 3.97 9.63
N LEU A 40 5.06 4.66 8.88
CA LEU A 40 4.35 5.85 9.37
C LEU A 40 3.45 5.52 10.57
N PHE A 41 2.67 4.45 10.48
CA PHE A 41 1.81 4.00 11.59
C PHE A 41 2.62 3.54 12.80
N HIS A 42 3.77 2.91 12.57
CA HIS A 42 4.69 2.55 13.63
C HIS A 42 5.31 3.79 14.29
N ALA A 43 5.74 4.78 13.51
CA ALA A 43 6.23 6.06 14.01
C ALA A 43 5.15 6.86 14.75
N ALA A 44 3.88 6.70 14.38
CA ALA A 44 2.73 7.24 15.10
C ALA A 44 2.44 6.53 16.44
N GLY A 45 3.22 5.49 16.77
CA GLY A 45 3.19 4.83 18.07
C GLY A 45 2.31 3.58 18.12
N ILE A 46 1.86 3.02 16.98
CA ILE A 46 1.13 1.76 16.97
C ILE A 46 2.13 0.59 17.16
N PRO A 47 2.10 -0.11 18.30
CA PRO A 47 3.06 -1.15 18.60
C PRO A 47 2.76 -2.43 17.81
N GLY A 48 3.79 -3.25 17.61
CA GLY A 48 3.63 -4.59 17.02
C GLY A 48 3.38 -4.60 15.51
N LEU A 49 3.57 -3.48 14.80
CA LEU A 49 3.44 -3.41 13.35
C LEU A 49 4.65 -3.96 12.59
N LEU A 50 5.86 -3.73 13.11
CA LEU A 50 7.13 -4.17 12.52
C LEU A 50 7.76 -5.25 13.38
N GLN A 51 8.43 -6.22 12.74
CA GLN A 51 9.29 -7.15 13.45
C GLN A 51 10.41 -6.41 14.19
N ASN A 52 10.82 -6.95 15.35
CA ASN A 52 11.82 -6.35 16.24
C ASN A 52 11.54 -4.87 16.59
N ASN A 53 10.28 -4.44 16.50
CA ASN A 53 9.86 -3.07 16.76
C ASN A 53 10.66 -2.02 15.97
N GLY A 54 11.01 -2.33 14.71
CA GLY A 54 11.79 -1.43 13.86
C GLY A 54 13.31 -1.59 13.96
N ALA A 55 13.82 -2.42 14.87
CA ALA A 55 15.26 -2.62 15.09
C ALA A 55 15.87 -3.67 14.14
N CYS A 56 15.82 -3.43 12.83
CA CYS A 56 16.37 -4.36 11.82
C CYS A 56 17.72 -3.91 11.24
N GLY A 57 18.41 -3.00 11.94
CA GLY A 57 19.72 -2.50 11.54
C GLY A 57 19.64 -1.62 10.30
N TRP A 58 20.40 -1.97 9.26
CA TRP A 58 20.48 -1.24 7.99
C TRP A 58 19.38 -1.61 6.98
N GLY A 59 18.59 -2.65 7.28
CA GLY A 59 17.54 -3.15 6.40
C GLY A 59 16.15 -2.67 6.80
N TRP A 60 15.20 -2.86 5.89
CA TRP A 60 13.79 -2.62 6.16
C TRP A 60 13.21 -3.79 6.97
N CYS A 61 12.68 -3.53 8.16
CA CYS A 61 11.89 -4.49 8.90
C CYS A 61 10.64 -4.98 8.17
N SER A 62 10.47 -6.30 8.08
CA SER A 62 9.20 -6.91 7.67
C SER A 62 8.06 -6.51 8.63
N PRO A 63 6.86 -6.23 8.11
CA PRO A 63 5.66 -6.13 8.93
C PRO A 63 5.39 -7.46 9.63
N THR A 64 4.80 -7.39 10.82
CA THR A 64 4.22 -8.55 11.51
C THR A 64 2.89 -8.93 10.84
N LEU A 65 2.28 -10.04 11.24
CA LEU A 65 0.93 -10.41 10.77
C LEU A 65 -0.08 -9.27 10.99
N PHE A 66 -0.01 -8.60 12.14
CA PHE A 66 -0.85 -7.44 12.43
C PHE A 66 -0.56 -6.27 11.48
N GLY A 67 0.72 -5.99 11.21
CA GLY A 67 1.13 -4.98 10.22
C GLY A 67 0.59 -5.27 8.82
N TRP A 68 0.65 -6.51 8.35
CA TRP A 68 0.08 -6.92 7.06
C TRP A 68 -1.43 -6.72 7.00
N VAL A 69 -2.16 -7.14 8.03
CA VAL A 69 -3.63 -6.99 8.09
C VAL A 69 -4.03 -5.51 8.09
N LEU A 70 -3.34 -4.68 8.87
CA LEU A 70 -3.61 -3.24 8.92
C LEU A 70 -3.31 -2.57 7.58
N MET A 71 -2.18 -2.91 6.95
CA MET A 71 -1.80 -2.38 5.64
C MET A 71 -2.88 -2.67 4.59
N ILE A 72 -3.26 -3.95 4.46
CA ILE A 72 -4.24 -4.39 3.47
C ILE A 72 -5.59 -3.71 3.73
N SER A 73 -6.03 -3.70 4.98
CA SER A 73 -7.33 -3.12 5.36
C SER A 73 -7.38 -1.61 5.11
N PHE A 74 -6.32 -0.88 5.46
CA PHE A 74 -6.21 0.56 5.24
C PHE A 74 -6.25 0.91 3.74
N TRP A 75 -5.46 0.21 2.92
CA TRP A 75 -5.40 0.48 1.49
C TRP A 75 -6.67 0.07 0.74
N LEU A 76 -7.29 -1.05 1.12
CA LEU A 76 -8.59 -1.43 0.56
C LEU A 76 -9.68 -0.42 0.90
N LEU A 77 -9.71 0.07 2.14
CA LEU A 77 -10.64 1.12 2.57
C LEU A 77 -10.42 2.41 1.77
N LEU A 78 -9.16 2.84 1.62
CA LEU A 78 -8.79 4.02 0.87
C LEU A 78 -9.22 3.91 -0.60
N ALA A 79 -8.91 2.78 -1.25
CA ALA A 79 -9.31 2.51 -2.63
C ALA A 79 -10.85 2.50 -2.80
N TRP A 80 -11.56 1.93 -1.83
CA TRP A 80 -13.02 1.91 -1.82
C TRP A 80 -13.63 3.32 -1.70
N ILE A 81 -13.12 4.16 -0.78
CA ILE A 81 -13.56 5.56 -0.63
C ILE A 81 -13.29 6.34 -1.91
N LEU A 82 -12.08 6.22 -2.48
CA LEU A 82 -11.73 6.91 -3.72
C LEU A 82 -12.65 6.51 -4.88
N ALA A 83 -12.94 5.22 -5.03
CA ALA A 83 -13.87 4.75 -6.05
C ALA A 83 -15.29 5.35 -5.85
N ARG A 84 -15.78 5.43 -4.61
CA ARG A 84 -17.07 6.06 -4.29
C ARG A 84 -17.09 7.55 -4.63
N LEU A 85 -16.03 8.28 -4.28
CA LEU A 85 -15.92 9.71 -4.58
C LEU A 85 -15.91 9.96 -6.09
N ILE A 86 -15.08 9.22 -6.84
CA ILE A 86 -15.01 9.34 -8.31
C ILE A 86 -16.37 9.06 -8.93
N THR A 87 -17.03 7.97 -8.52
CA THR A 87 -18.35 7.60 -9.05
C THR A 87 -19.41 8.66 -8.72
N GLY A 88 -19.36 9.23 -7.51
CA GLY A 88 -20.23 10.33 -7.09
C GLY A 88 -20.00 11.62 -7.88
N LEU A 89 -18.74 11.99 -8.13
CA LEU A 89 -18.37 13.16 -8.95
C LEU A 89 -18.83 13.01 -10.40
N ILE A 90 -18.65 11.82 -10.99
CA ILE A 90 -19.13 11.51 -12.34
C ILE A 90 -20.66 11.53 -12.42
N ALA A 91 -21.35 10.99 -11.41
CA ALA A 91 -22.81 11.02 -11.36
C ALA A 91 -23.34 12.46 -11.27
N LYS A 92 -22.70 13.31 -10.44
CA LYS A 92 -23.03 14.73 -10.27
C LYS A 92 -22.72 15.56 -11.52
N SER A 93 -21.59 15.32 -12.19
CA SER A 93 -21.26 16.06 -13.41
C SER A 93 -22.24 15.75 -14.55
N ARG A 94 -22.71 14.49 -14.62
CA ARG A 94 -23.70 14.06 -15.61
C ARG A 94 -25.11 14.59 -15.36
N SER A 95 -25.46 14.98 -14.13
CA SER A 95 -26.75 15.62 -13.83
C SER A 95 -26.79 17.12 -14.13
N TRP A 96 -25.64 17.81 -14.16
CA TRP A 96 -25.57 19.24 -14.53
C TRP A 96 -25.69 19.46 -16.05
N SER A 97 -25.31 18.46 -16.86
CA SER A 97 -25.32 18.55 -18.33
C SER A 97 -26.68 18.26 -18.98
N ARG A 98 -27.72 17.91 -18.20
CA ARG A 98 -29.11 17.77 -18.68
C ARG A 98 -29.94 18.92 -18.13
#